data_AF-A0A7U6KQQ3-F1
#
_entry.id   AF-A0A7U6KQQ3-F1
#
_cell.length_a   1.000
_cell.length_b   1.000
_cell.length_c   1.000
_cell.angle_alpha   90.00
_cell.angle_beta   90.00
_cell.angle_gamma   90.00
#
_symmetry.space_group_name_H-M   'P 1'
#
loop_
_entity.id
_entity.type
_entity.pdbx_description
1 polymer ?
#
loop_
_entity_poly.entity_id
_entity_poly.type
_entity_poly.pdbx_seq_one_letter_code
_entity_poly.pdbx_strand_id
1 'polypeptide(L)'
;MRAELTAKAKEYKRQEVYADKVTSINDLAADGFSIEDIAQQENVTLKRIKDYRKENNKSVLSQPAVIKQAFDEFTIQDQAVTAGIEVGNGTVWVQPSNYRPTTTLSLSRATPRITQILRQQKATALALKEAKAVAAGIKTPADIAKQSVSLQSLGEINRQTTLLTDKERGLAFSKQAANDGVVALASETEAGATLLVGDRIKTEQQSPLSDMQRAQTASIIRDNLGQDQLQDYLDYLRMVYQVEINEANMANAQGR
;
A
#
# COMPACT_ATOMS: atom_id res chain seq x y z
N MET A 1 31.74 -22.30 -8.82
CA MET A 1 32.95 -21.45 -8.81
C MET A 1 33.13 -20.53 -10.02
N ARG A 2 33.48 -20.99 -11.24
CA ARG A 2 33.71 -20.06 -12.39
C ARG A 2 32.48 -19.21 -12.76
N ALA A 3 31.28 -19.79 -12.74
CA ALA A 3 30.04 -19.07 -13.00
C ALA A 3 29.71 -18.02 -11.91
N GLU A 4 29.94 -18.34 -10.64
CA GLU A 4 29.72 -17.42 -9.51
C GLU A 4 30.74 -16.28 -9.50
N LEU A 5 32.00 -16.55 -9.82
CA LEU A 5 33.04 -15.52 -9.95
C LEU A 5 32.75 -14.57 -11.14
N THR A 6 32.23 -15.11 -12.24
CA THR A 6 31.81 -14.31 -13.40
C THR A 6 30.57 -13.48 -13.09
N ALA A 7 29.62 -14.01 -12.32
CA ALA A 7 28.44 -13.28 -11.85
C ALA A 7 28.84 -12.14 -10.90
N LYS A 8 29.72 -12.39 -9.93
CA LYS A 8 30.26 -11.36 -9.02
C LYS A 8 31.03 -10.28 -9.78
N ALA A 9 31.91 -10.64 -10.72
CA ALA A 9 32.64 -9.66 -11.53
C ALA A 9 31.71 -8.77 -12.37
N LYS A 10 30.62 -9.34 -12.91
CA LYS A 10 29.59 -8.57 -13.61
C LYS A 10 28.83 -7.63 -12.66
N GLU A 11 28.55 -8.05 -11.43
CA GLU A 11 27.91 -7.20 -10.41
C GLU A 11 28.80 -6.03 -10.03
N TYR A 12 30.08 -6.26 -9.74
CA TYR A 12 31.03 -5.18 -9.42
C TYR A 12 31.14 -4.16 -10.56
N LYS A 13 31.25 -4.64 -11.80
CA LYS A 13 31.31 -3.75 -12.97
C LYS A 13 30.03 -2.95 -13.16
N ARG A 14 28.86 -3.50 -12.82
CA ARG A 14 27.59 -2.76 -12.82
C ARG A 14 27.57 -1.68 -11.75
N GLN A 15 28.06 -1.99 -10.55
CA GLN A 15 28.11 -1.04 -9.43
C GLN A 15 29.05 0.13 -9.73
N GLU A 16 30.21 -0.14 -10.34
CA GLU A 16 31.18 0.89 -10.77
C GLU A 16 30.56 1.81 -11.82
N VAL A 17 29.99 1.26 -12.90
CA VAL A 17 29.30 2.05 -13.94
C VAL A 17 28.12 2.85 -13.37
N TYR A 18 27.40 2.29 -12.40
CA TYR A 18 26.33 2.99 -11.71
C TYR A 18 26.85 4.17 -10.89
N ALA A 19 27.91 3.96 -10.10
CA ALA A 19 28.54 5.01 -9.30
C ALA A 19 29.13 6.13 -10.16
N ASP A 20 29.76 5.78 -11.28
CA ASP A 20 30.28 6.75 -12.25
C ASP A 20 29.16 7.60 -12.85
N LYS A 21 28.03 6.98 -13.22
CA LYS A 21 26.85 7.69 -13.73
C LYS A 21 26.22 8.60 -12.67
N VAL A 22 26.09 8.13 -11.45
CA VAL A 22 25.57 8.95 -10.34
C VAL A 22 26.46 10.16 -10.11
N THR A 23 27.78 9.97 -10.13
CA THR A 23 28.76 11.06 -10.02
C THR A 23 28.63 12.05 -11.17
N SER A 24 28.61 11.58 -12.43
CA SER A 24 28.43 12.42 -13.62
C SER A 24 27.16 13.26 -13.54
N ILE A 25 26.02 12.65 -13.17
CA ILE A 25 24.75 13.37 -13.03
C ILE A 25 24.82 14.42 -11.92
N ASN A 26 25.45 14.10 -10.79
CA ASN A 26 25.62 15.04 -9.67
C ASN A 26 26.50 16.22 -10.07
N ASP A 27 27.58 15.98 -10.82
CA ASP A 27 28.48 17.04 -11.29
C ASP A 27 27.76 17.97 -12.27
N LEU A 28 27.02 17.42 -13.24
CA LEU A 28 26.20 18.23 -14.16
C LEU A 28 25.11 19.03 -13.44
N ALA A 29 24.48 18.44 -12.42
CA ALA A 29 23.51 19.13 -11.59
C ALA A 29 24.16 20.27 -10.79
N ALA A 30 25.37 20.06 -10.27
CA ALA A 30 26.14 21.08 -9.56
C ALA A 30 26.61 22.22 -10.49
N ASP A 31 26.91 21.89 -11.75
CA ASP A 31 27.27 22.84 -12.80
C ASP A 31 26.06 23.66 -13.33
N GLY A 32 24.85 23.37 -12.85
CA GLY A 32 23.63 24.12 -13.15
C GLY A 32 22.91 23.70 -14.43
N PHE A 33 23.20 22.51 -14.97
CA PHE A 33 22.46 21.97 -16.11
C PHE A 33 21.00 21.67 -15.75
N SER A 34 20.10 21.78 -16.72
CA SER A 34 18.70 21.40 -16.54
C SER A 34 18.54 19.87 -16.48
N ILE A 35 17.50 19.39 -15.82
CA ILE A 35 17.19 17.95 -15.74
C ILE A 35 16.91 17.38 -17.14
N GLU A 36 16.38 18.18 -18.06
CA GLU A 36 16.20 17.81 -19.45
C GLU A 36 17.54 17.55 -20.16
N ASP A 37 18.52 18.43 -19.99
CA ASP A 37 19.83 18.32 -20.63
C ASP A 37 20.63 17.14 -20.07
N ILE A 38 20.62 16.98 -18.74
CA ILE A 38 21.23 15.85 -18.04
C ILE A 38 20.62 14.53 -18.51
N ALA A 39 19.29 14.45 -18.61
CA ALA A 39 18.61 13.24 -19.06
C ALA A 39 19.00 12.85 -20.49
N GLN A 40 19.18 13.83 -21.38
CA GLN A 40 19.65 13.59 -22.75
C GLN A 40 21.10 13.13 -22.77
N GLN A 41 21.99 13.80 -22.04
CA GLN A 41 23.43 13.50 -22.02
C GLN A 41 23.72 12.13 -21.41
N GLU A 42 23.02 11.77 -20.33
CA GLU A 42 23.24 10.50 -19.62
C GLU A 42 22.35 9.35 -20.10
N ASN A 43 21.52 9.62 -21.12
CA ASN A 43 20.54 8.70 -21.71
C ASN A 43 19.59 8.09 -20.66
N VAL A 44 19.07 8.95 -19.77
CA VAL A 44 18.16 8.59 -18.68
C VAL A 44 16.74 9.04 -19.03
N THR A 45 15.74 8.26 -18.63
CA THR A 45 14.33 8.62 -18.90
C THR A 45 13.85 9.75 -17.98
N LEU A 46 13.50 10.89 -18.57
CA LEU A 46 12.83 11.98 -17.86
C LEU A 46 11.34 11.66 -17.62
N LYS A 47 10.87 11.83 -16.39
CA LYS A 47 9.44 11.75 -16.03
C LYS A 47 8.99 13.03 -15.36
N ARG A 48 7.87 13.59 -15.86
CA ARG A 48 7.24 14.78 -15.27
C ARG A 48 6.06 14.38 -14.41
N ILE A 49 6.06 14.81 -13.16
CA ILE A 49 4.95 14.60 -12.22
C ILE A 49 4.18 15.91 -12.09
N LYS A 50 2.89 15.89 -12.45
CA LYS A 50 1.99 17.04 -12.25
C LYS A 50 1.48 17.06 -10.82
N ASP A 51 1.24 18.27 -10.30
CA ASP A 51 0.66 18.51 -8.97
C ASP A 51 1.37 17.76 -7.83
N TYR A 52 2.71 17.74 -7.86
CA TYR A 52 3.52 17.17 -6.78
C TYR A 52 3.35 18.02 -5.51
N ARG A 53 2.84 17.41 -4.42
CA ARG A 53 2.46 18.13 -3.18
C ARG A 53 3.48 17.91 -2.07
N LYS A 54 3.67 18.92 -1.22
CA LYS A 54 4.46 18.79 0.01
C LYS A 54 3.76 17.91 1.05
N GLU A 55 2.44 18.05 1.14
CA GLU A 55 1.61 17.31 2.09
C GLU A 55 0.68 16.34 1.37
N ASN A 56 0.46 15.16 1.98
CA ASN A 56 -0.44 14.11 1.46
C ASN A 56 -0.14 13.76 -0.01
N ASN A 57 1.14 13.69 -0.36
CA ASN A 57 1.60 13.34 -1.69
C ASN A 57 1.25 11.88 -2.01
N LYS A 58 0.56 11.64 -3.12
CA LYS A 58 0.17 10.31 -3.60
C LYS A 58 0.92 9.89 -4.87
N SER A 59 1.96 10.62 -5.26
CA SER A 59 2.77 10.31 -6.43
C SER A 59 3.70 9.13 -6.18
N VAL A 60 4.32 8.62 -7.25
CA VAL A 60 5.31 7.53 -7.20
C VAL A 60 6.54 7.89 -6.35
N LEU A 61 6.85 9.20 -6.23
CA LEU A 61 7.96 9.72 -5.44
C LEU A 61 7.49 10.38 -4.13
N SER A 62 6.60 9.75 -3.38
CA SER A 62 6.08 10.31 -2.13
C SER A 62 7.01 10.13 -0.93
N GLN A 63 8.27 9.72 -1.13
CA GLN A 63 9.19 9.46 -0.03
C GLN A 63 9.59 10.76 0.68
N PRO A 64 9.70 10.77 2.03
CA PRO A 64 10.02 11.99 2.78
C PRO A 64 11.32 12.67 2.35
N ALA A 65 12.35 11.91 1.99
CA ALA A 65 13.62 12.44 1.51
C ALA A 65 13.46 13.22 0.20
N VAL A 66 12.70 12.67 -0.75
CA VAL A 66 12.44 13.32 -2.04
C VAL A 66 11.59 14.56 -1.86
N ILE A 67 10.55 14.51 -1.01
CA ILE A 67 9.73 15.69 -0.69
C ILE A 67 10.58 16.78 -0.04
N LYS A 68 11.45 16.43 0.92
CA LYS A 68 12.32 17.41 1.60
C LYS A 68 13.21 18.14 0.59
N GLN A 69 13.87 17.40 -0.29
CA GLN A 69 14.81 17.96 -1.25
C GLN A 69 14.10 18.72 -2.39
N ALA A 70 12.97 18.20 -2.89
CA ALA A 70 12.17 18.85 -3.93
C ALA A 70 11.55 20.19 -3.47
N PHE A 71 11.33 20.34 -2.16
CA PHE A 71 10.79 21.55 -1.55
C PHE A 71 11.82 22.31 -0.70
N ASP A 72 13.11 22.04 -0.92
CA ASP A 72 14.18 22.82 -0.31
C ASP A 72 14.18 24.24 -0.91
N GLU A 73 14.46 25.24 -0.07
CA GLU A 73 14.36 26.64 -0.46
C GLU A 73 15.35 26.99 -1.59
N PHE A 74 16.56 26.43 -1.56
CA PHE A 74 17.57 26.63 -2.60
C PHE A 74 17.11 26.03 -3.93
N THR A 75 16.62 24.79 -3.90
CA THR A 75 16.11 24.10 -5.10
C THR A 75 14.90 24.81 -5.70
N ILE A 76 14.02 25.39 -4.88
CA ILE A 76 12.87 26.17 -5.36
C ILE A 76 13.30 27.51 -5.98
N GLN A 77 14.18 28.25 -5.29
CA GLN A 77 14.59 29.60 -5.71
C GLN A 77 15.37 29.56 -7.03
N ASP A 78 16.32 28.63 -7.13
CA ASP A 78 17.22 28.55 -8.28
C ASP A 78 16.66 27.64 -9.39
N GLN A 79 15.50 27.01 -9.17
CA GLN A 79 14.94 25.94 -10.01
C GLN A 79 15.99 24.88 -10.35
N ALA A 80 16.91 24.64 -9.41
CA ALA A 80 18.06 23.79 -9.60
C ALA A 80 17.66 22.31 -9.56
N VAL A 81 18.49 21.48 -10.20
CA VAL A 81 18.40 20.02 -10.04
C VAL A 81 18.92 19.66 -8.66
N THR A 82 18.20 18.81 -7.93
CA THR A 82 18.65 18.34 -6.62
C THR A 82 19.90 17.47 -6.75
N ALA A 83 20.67 17.34 -5.67
CA ALA A 83 21.61 16.22 -5.57
C ALA A 83 20.89 14.87 -5.64
N GLY A 84 21.61 13.80 -5.94
CA GLY A 84 21.06 12.45 -6.02
C GLY A 84 20.40 12.01 -4.71
N ILE A 85 19.11 11.69 -4.78
CA ILE A 85 18.31 11.22 -3.65
C ILE A 85 18.16 9.71 -3.76
N GLU A 86 18.64 8.97 -2.77
CA GLU A 86 18.47 7.51 -2.73
C GLU A 86 17.01 7.15 -2.40
N VAL A 87 16.40 6.34 -3.25
CA VAL A 87 15.01 5.87 -3.13
C VAL A 87 14.96 4.37 -3.41
N GLY A 88 14.91 3.57 -2.35
CA GLY A 88 14.92 2.12 -2.46
C GLY A 88 16.21 1.60 -3.09
N ASN A 89 16.13 1.04 -4.29
CA ASN A 89 17.25 0.43 -5.00
C ASN A 89 17.87 1.33 -6.08
N GLY A 90 17.59 2.63 -6.06
CA GLY A 90 18.13 3.55 -7.06
C GLY A 90 18.20 5.00 -6.58
N THR A 91 18.76 5.86 -7.41
CA THR A 91 18.94 7.29 -7.15
C THR A 91 18.03 8.09 -8.06
N VAL A 92 17.38 9.12 -7.52
CA VAL A 92 16.51 10.02 -8.26
C VAL A 92 17.00 11.46 -8.11
N TRP A 93 16.89 12.21 -9.20
CA TRP A 93 17.13 13.65 -9.23
C TRP A 93 15.81 14.32 -9.60
N VAL A 94 15.51 15.44 -8.95
CA VAL A 94 14.27 16.17 -9.17
C VAL A 94 14.59 17.63 -9.44
N GLN A 95 13.78 18.27 -10.29
CA GLN A 95 13.86 19.69 -10.55
C GLN A 95 12.47 20.31 -10.44
N PRO A 96 12.26 21.30 -9.55
CA PRO A 96 11.02 22.04 -9.46
C PRO A 96 10.85 22.93 -10.69
N SER A 97 9.79 22.70 -11.46
CA SER A 97 9.50 23.50 -12.67
C SER A 97 8.53 24.66 -12.42
N ASN A 98 7.59 24.50 -11.49
CA ASN A 98 6.57 25.50 -11.19
C ASN A 98 6.12 25.38 -9.73
N TYR A 99 6.93 25.94 -8.82
CA TYR A 99 6.57 25.98 -7.41
C TYR A 99 5.41 26.94 -7.18
N ARG A 100 4.38 26.45 -6.48
CA ARG A 100 3.24 27.25 -6.04
C ARG A 100 3.21 27.23 -4.52
N PRO A 101 3.45 28.37 -3.83
CA PRO A 101 3.34 28.41 -2.39
C PRO A 101 1.93 28.08 -1.96
N THR A 102 1.81 27.41 -0.81
CA THR A 102 0.51 27.18 -0.20
C THR A 102 -0.06 28.53 0.21
N THR A 103 -1.13 28.94 -0.43
CA THR A 103 -1.84 30.18 -0.09
C THR A 103 -3.01 29.84 0.82
N THR A 104 -3.22 30.66 1.85
CA THR A 104 -4.44 30.59 2.64
C THR A 104 -5.61 30.92 1.74
N LEU A 105 -6.65 30.08 1.77
CA LEU A 105 -7.88 30.39 1.05
C LEU A 105 -8.47 31.67 1.65
N SER A 106 -8.88 32.63 0.81
CA SER A 106 -9.62 33.81 1.28
C SER A 106 -10.91 33.38 1.98
N LEU A 107 -11.40 34.19 2.92
CA LEU A 107 -12.67 33.94 3.60
C LEU A 107 -13.81 33.68 2.59
N SER A 108 -13.90 34.49 1.53
CA SER A 108 -14.91 34.34 0.47
C SER A 108 -14.87 32.98 -0.25
N ARG A 109 -13.68 32.39 -0.41
CA ARG A 109 -13.51 31.05 -1.02
C ARG A 109 -13.64 29.92 -0.02
N ALA A 110 -13.25 30.15 1.24
CA ALA A 110 -13.30 29.15 2.31
C ALA A 110 -14.72 28.93 2.84
N THR A 111 -15.48 30.02 3.05
CA THR A 111 -16.83 30.01 3.62
C THR A 111 -17.78 29.01 2.95
N PRO A 112 -17.96 28.97 1.62
CA PRO A 112 -18.88 28.01 1.01
C PRO A 112 -18.44 26.56 1.27
N ARG A 113 -17.14 26.27 1.20
CA ARG A 113 -16.59 24.94 1.43
C ARG A 113 -16.74 24.51 2.88
N ILE A 114 -16.41 25.38 3.83
CA ILE A 114 -16.57 25.11 5.27
C ILE A 114 -18.05 24.93 5.61
N THR A 115 -18.92 25.79 5.08
CA THR A 115 -20.38 25.69 5.31
C THR A 115 -20.92 24.36 4.78
N GLN A 116 -20.49 23.91 3.61
CA GLN A 116 -20.88 22.62 3.06
C GLN A 116 -20.40 21.46 3.96
N ILE A 117 -19.15 21.49 4.41
CA ILE A 117 -18.58 20.49 5.33
C ILE A 117 -19.39 20.45 6.64
N LEU A 118 -19.65 21.61 7.24
CA LEU A 118 -20.41 21.70 8.50
C LEU A 118 -21.86 21.25 8.32
N ARG A 119 -22.49 21.55 7.19
CA ARG A 119 -23.85 21.07 6.88
C ARG A 119 -23.86 19.55 6.74
N GLN A 120 -22.90 18.98 6.02
CA GLN A 120 -22.78 17.53 5.88
C GLN A 120 -22.54 16.87 7.24
N GLN A 121 -21.62 17.39 8.05
CA GLN A 121 -21.36 16.87 9.40
C GLN A 121 -22.60 16.92 10.30
N LYS A 122 -23.35 18.04 10.28
CA LYS A 122 -24.60 18.16 11.04
C LYS A 122 -25.68 17.20 10.55
N ALA A 123 -25.84 17.06 9.23
CA ALA A 123 -26.79 16.13 8.63
C ALA A 123 -26.45 14.67 9.00
N THR A 124 -25.18 14.29 8.90
CA THR A 124 -24.66 12.98 9.32
C THR A 124 -24.91 12.73 10.81
N ALA A 125 -24.62 13.70 11.67
CA ALA A 125 -24.84 13.56 13.11
C ALA A 125 -26.33 13.39 13.46
N LEU A 126 -27.23 14.11 12.77
CA LEU A 126 -28.67 13.96 12.95
C LEU A 126 -29.14 12.58 12.46
N ALA A 127 -28.74 12.17 11.26
CA ALA A 127 -29.06 10.87 10.69
C ALA A 127 -28.54 9.73 11.59
N LEU A 128 -27.34 9.86 12.16
CA LEU A 128 -26.78 8.87 13.09
C LEU A 128 -27.58 8.79 14.39
N LYS A 129 -28.02 9.94 14.92
CA LYS A 129 -28.87 9.98 16.12
C LYS A 129 -30.20 9.28 15.87
N GLU A 130 -30.84 9.55 14.73
CA GLU A 130 -32.10 8.91 14.33
C GLU A 130 -31.90 7.41 14.08
N ALA A 131 -30.87 7.01 13.33
CA ALA A 131 -30.53 5.61 13.08
C ALA A 131 -30.28 4.83 14.39
N LYS A 132 -29.58 5.44 15.35
CA LYS A 132 -29.39 4.85 16.69
C LYS A 132 -30.69 4.71 17.48
N ALA A 133 -31.58 5.70 17.38
CA ALA A 133 -32.90 5.64 18.03
C ALA A 133 -33.75 4.51 17.44
N VAL A 134 -33.77 4.38 16.11
CA VAL A 134 -34.44 3.27 15.42
C VAL A 134 -33.80 1.93 15.80
N ALA A 135 -32.47 1.82 15.79
CA ALA A 135 -31.77 0.60 16.19
C ALA A 135 -32.13 0.16 17.62
N ALA A 136 -32.21 1.10 18.56
CA ALA A 136 -32.59 0.81 19.94
C ALA A 136 -34.05 0.33 20.07
N GLY A 137 -34.92 0.72 19.15
CA GLY A 137 -36.31 0.29 19.06
C GLY A 137 -36.51 -1.12 18.49
N ILE A 138 -35.51 -1.68 17.80
CA ILE A 138 -35.60 -3.00 17.18
C ILE A 138 -34.92 -4.03 18.09
N LYS A 139 -35.72 -4.84 18.78
CA LYS A 139 -35.24 -5.97 19.59
C LYS A 139 -35.66 -7.32 19.03
N THR A 140 -36.81 -7.35 18.37
CA THR A 140 -37.39 -8.54 17.76
C THR A 140 -37.66 -8.30 16.27
N PRO A 141 -37.76 -9.36 15.44
CA PRO A 141 -38.15 -9.22 14.04
C PRO A 141 -39.47 -8.46 13.84
N ALA A 142 -40.42 -8.62 14.77
CA ALA A 142 -41.71 -7.93 14.72
C ALA A 142 -41.58 -6.40 14.92
N ASP A 143 -40.51 -5.92 15.56
CA ASP A 143 -40.30 -4.49 15.77
C ASP A 143 -39.78 -3.77 14.53
N ILE A 144 -39.24 -4.52 13.55
CA ILE A 144 -38.77 -4.00 12.26
C ILE A 144 -39.93 -3.34 11.52
N ALA A 145 -41.07 -4.02 11.44
CA ALA A 145 -42.27 -3.52 10.73
C ALA A 145 -42.96 -2.35 11.45
N LYS A 146 -42.60 -2.05 12.71
CA LYS A 146 -43.16 -0.97 13.52
C LYS A 146 -42.35 0.32 13.42
N GLN A 147 -41.19 0.31 12.78
CA GLN A 147 -40.35 1.50 12.65
C GLN A 147 -40.92 2.46 11.62
N SER A 148 -40.66 3.74 11.81
CA SER A 148 -41.06 4.82 10.89
C SER A 148 -40.24 4.86 9.59
N VAL A 149 -39.21 4.02 9.47
CA VAL A 149 -38.29 3.97 8.33
C VAL A 149 -38.48 2.68 7.53
N SER A 150 -38.45 2.80 6.21
CA SER A 150 -38.49 1.65 5.31
C SER A 150 -37.11 1.00 5.24
N LEU A 151 -37.03 -0.27 5.64
CA LEU A 151 -35.81 -1.07 5.54
C LEU A 151 -35.82 -1.90 4.26
N GLN A 152 -34.72 -1.85 3.51
CA GLN A 152 -34.53 -2.67 2.32
C GLN A 152 -33.93 -4.02 2.72
N SER A 153 -34.56 -5.12 2.26
CA SER A 153 -34.01 -6.46 2.46
C SER A 153 -32.81 -6.69 1.55
N LEU A 154 -31.68 -7.09 2.14
CA LEU A 154 -30.44 -7.41 1.41
C LEU A 154 -30.25 -8.92 1.20
N GLY A 155 -31.16 -9.76 1.71
CA GLY A 155 -31.01 -11.21 1.68
C GLY A 155 -29.80 -11.72 2.47
N GLU A 156 -29.25 -12.85 2.06
CA GLU A 156 -28.06 -13.43 2.68
C GLU A 156 -26.80 -12.68 2.25
N ILE A 157 -26.08 -12.13 3.23
CA ILE A 157 -24.83 -11.40 3.02
C ILE A 157 -23.66 -12.15 3.66
N ASN A 158 -22.50 -12.11 3.02
CA ASN A 158 -21.24 -12.65 3.55
C ASN A 158 -20.17 -11.54 3.62
N ARG A 159 -19.01 -11.84 4.21
CA ARG A 159 -17.92 -10.85 4.38
C ARG A 159 -17.27 -10.38 3.06
N GLN A 160 -17.58 -11.04 1.95
CA GLN A 160 -17.06 -10.77 0.60
C GLN A 160 -18.10 -10.09 -0.30
N THR A 161 -19.33 -9.88 0.16
CA THR A 161 -20.38 -9.24 -0.65
C THR A 161 -19.98 -7.82 -1.05
N THR A 162 -20.29 -7.44 -2.28
CA THR A 162 -20.08 -6.08 -2.78
C THR A 162 -21.28 -5.16 -2.55
N LEU A 163 -22.39 -5.70 -2.00
CA LEU A 163 -23.60 -4.94 -1.68
C LEU A 163 -23.41 -3.95 -0.52
N LEU A 164 -22.36 -4.14 0.28
CA LEU A 164 -22.04 -3.31 1.44
C LEU A 164 -20.63 -2.75 1.33
N THR A 165 -20.46 -1.49 1.73
CA THR A 165 -19.14 -0.88 1.88
C THR A 165 -18.32 -1.59 2.96
N ASP A 166 -17.00 -1.40 2.97
CA ASP A 166 -16.11 -2.05 3.94
C ASP A 166 -16.50 -1.75 5.40
N LYS A 167 -16.91 -0.51 5.67
CA LYS A 167 -17.38 -0.09 6.99
C LYS A 167 -18.70 -0.76 7.37
N GLU A 168 -19.63 -0.87 6.42
CA GLU A 168 -20.92 -1.53 6.64
C GLU A 168 -20.76 -3.03 6.83
N ARG A 169 -19.87 -3.69 6.08
CA ARG A 169 -19.52 -5.10 6.33
C ARG A 169 -18.90 -5.28 7.70
N GLY A 170 -17.96 -4.41 8.09
CA GLY A 170 -17.40 -4.42 9.44
C GLY A 170 -18.49 -4.33 10.51
N LEU A 171 -19.47 -3.46 10.31
CA LEU A 171 -20.61 -3.27 11.21
C LEU A 171 -21.52 -4.50 11.24
N ALA A 172 -21.95 -5.02 10.09
CA ALA A 172 -22.87 -6.15 9.95
C ALA A 172 -22.39 -7.39 10.73
N PHE A 173 -21.07 -7.62 10.73
CA PHE A 173 -20.45 -8.76 11.39
C PHE A 173 -19.76 -8.42 12.72
N SER A 174 -20.06 -7.26 13.32
CA SER A 174 -19.44 -6.81 14.58
C SER A 174 -20.09 -7.38 15.84
N LYS A 175 -21.38 -7.72 15.77
CA LYS A 175 -22.16 -8.20 16.91
C LYS A 175 -23.07 -9.35 16.50
N GLN A 176 -23.04 -10.42 17.28
CA GLN A 176 -23.88 -11.59 17.05
C GLN A 176 -25.26 -11.42 17.69
N ALA A 177 -26.32 -11.79 16.97
CA ALA A 177 -27.66 -11.88 17.52
C ALA A 177 -27.86 -13.14 18.37
N ALA A 178 -28.79 -13.05 19.33
CA ALA A 178 -29.26 -14.21 20.09
C ALA A 178 -29.94 -15.24 19.17
N ASN A 179 -30.14 -16.47 19.65
CA ASN A 179 -30.92 -17.47 18.91
C ASN A 179 -32.32 -16.92 18.64
N ASP A 180 -32.75 -16.96 17.37
CA ASP A 180 -34.02 -16.42 16.87
C ASP A 180 -34.23 -14.92 17.12
N GLY A 181 -33.16 -14.19 17.44
CA GLY A 181 -33.16 -12.75 17.67
C GLY A 181 -32.61 -11.96 16.49
N VAL A 182 -32.77 -10.64 16.57
CA VAL A 182 -32.16 -9.68 15.64
C VAL A 182 -31.26 -8.72 16.39
N VAL A 183 -30.26 -8.19 15.69
CA VAL A 183 -29.41 -7.11 16.17
C VAL A 183 -29.49 -5.98 15.17
N ALA A 184 -29.90 -4.82 15.65
CA ALA A 184 -29.87 -3.58 14.90
C ALA A 184 -28.65 -2.74 15.33
N LEU A 185 -27.86 -2.30 14.35
CA LEU A 185 -26.64 -1.52 14.54
C LEU A 185 -26.69 -0.28 13.67
N ALA A 186 -26.31 0.86 14.24
CA ALA A 186 -26.21 2.12 13.52
C ALA A 186 -24.80 2.69 13.65
N SER A 187 -24.21 3.10 12.53
CA SER A 187 -22.88 3.71 12.48
C SER A 187 -22.80 4.80 11.43
N GLU A 188 -21.81 5.68 11.59
CA GLU A 188 -21.44 6.65 10.57
C GLU A 188 -20.76 5.96 9.39
N THR A 189 -21.17 6.32 8.17
CA THR A 189 -20.65 5.78 6.92
C THR A 189 -20.38 6.90 5.92
N GLU A 190 -19.81 6.57 4.76
CA GLU A 190 -19.51 7.54 3.71
C GLU A 190 -20.77 8.22 3.14
N ALA A 191 -21.92 7.55 3.25
CA ALA A 191 -23.23 8.10 2.90
C ALA A 191 -23.84 8.98 4.01
N GLY A 192 -23.18 9.10 5.16
CA GLY A 192 -23.68 9.79 6.35
C GLY A 192 -23.88 8.82 7.51
N ALA A 193 -25.02 8.14 7.57
CA ALA A 193 -25.27 7.12 8.58
C ALA A 193 -25.98 5.91 7.97
N THR A 194 -25.61 4.72 8.43
CA THR A 194 -26.24 3.46 8.01
C THR A 194 -26.83 2.75 9.23
N LEU A 195 -28.04 2.21 9.06
CA LEU A 195 -28.70 1.29 9.97
C LEU A 195 -28.73 -0.10 9.33
N LEU A 196 -28.17 -1.09 9.99
CA LEU A 196 -28.23 -2.49 9.58
C LEU A 196 -28.98 -3.29 10.63
N VAL A 197 -29.88 -4.16 10.18
CA VAL A 197 -30.59 -5.12 11.01
C VAL A 197 -30.26 -6.50 10.48
N GLY A 198 -29.61 -7.32 11.31
CA GLY A 198 -29.20 -8.67 10.97
C GLY A 198 -29.75 -9.68 11.95
N ASP A 199 -29.91 -10.91 11.47
CA ASP A 199 -30.17 -12.08 12.30
C ASP A 199 -28.86 -12.68 12.83
N ARG A 200 -28.90 -13.91 13.31
CA ARG A 200 -27.74 -14.59 13.86
C ARG A 200 -26.74 -14.91 12.75
N ILE A 201 -25.53 -14.36 12.90
CA ILE A 201 -24.37 -14.72 12.08
C ILE A 201 -24.12 -16.23 12.18
N LYS A 202 -24.27 -16.92 11.06
CA LYS A 202 -23.92 -18.33 10.90
C LYS A 202 -22.48 -18.41 10.39
N THR A 203 -21.63 -19.12 11.12
CA THR A 203 -20.33 -19.53 10.60
C THR A 203 -20.52 -20.87 9.92
N GLU A 204 -20.40 -20.91 8.59
CA GLU A 204 -20.22 -22.18 7.92
C GLU A 204 -18.88 -22.76 8.36
N GLN A 205 -18.92 -23.83 9.17
CA GLN A 205 -17.72 -24.50 9.67
C GLN A 205 -16.97 -25.24 8.55
N GLN A 206 -17.62 -25.49 7.43
CA GLN A 206 -16.97 -26.03 6.26
C GLN A 206 -16.30 -24.90 5.51
N SER A 207 -14.97 -24.82 5.64
CA SER A 207 -14.18 -24.06 4.68
C SER A 207 -14.54 -24.58 3.28
N PRO A 208 -14.64 -23.69 2.27
CA PRO A 208 -14.99 -24.07 0.90
C PRO A 208 -13.95 -25.02 0.28
N LEU A 209 -12.81 -25.19 0.95
CA LEU A 209 -11.83 -26.20 0.63
C LEU A 209 -12.28 -27.53 1.24
N SER A 210 -12.37 -28.56 0.42
CA SER A 210 -12.46 -29.94 0.90
C SER A 210 -11.27 -30.29 1.82
N ASP A 211 -11.42 -31.31 2.66
CA ASP A 211 -10.31 -31.84 3.48
C ASP A 211 -9.07 -32.17 2.64
N MET A 212 -9.29 -32.64 1.41
CA MET A 212 -8.25 -32.93 0.43
C MET A 212 -7.51 -31.66 -0.02
N GLN A 213 -8.23 -30.59 -0.34
CA GLN A 213 -7.62 -29.32 -0.75
C GLN A 213 -6.84 -28.67 0.39
N ARG A 214 -7.33 -28.78 1.64
CA ARG A 214 -6.59 -28.34 2.83
C ARG A 214 -5.30 -29.13 3.02
N ALA A 215 -5.35 -30.46 2.89
CA ALA A 215 -4.18 -31.32 3.00
C ALA A 215 -3.13 -31.01 1.91
N GLN A 216 -3.57 -30.79 0.66
CA GLN A 216 -2.68 -30.40 -0.44
C GLN A 216 -2.03 -29.04 -0.21
N THR A 217 -2.81 -28.04 0.23
CA THR A 217 -2.29 -26.70 0.53
C THR A 217 -1.29 -26.76 1.68
N ALA A 218 -1.58 -27.53 2.73
CA ALA A 218 -0.66 -27.74 3.85
C ALA A 218 0.63 -28.46 3.43
N SER A 219 0.56 -29.40 2.47
CA SER A 219 1.74 -30.03 1.87
C SER A 219 2.59 -29.01 1.14
N ILE A 220 1.99 -28.21 0.25
CA ILE A 220 2.72 -27.20 -0.54
C ILE A 220 3.44 -26.20 0.37
N ILE A 221 2.77 -25.72 1.43
CA ILE A 221 3.39 -24.80 2.41
C ILE A 221 4.55 -25.47 3.14
N ARG A 222 4.39 -26.72 3.56
CA ARG A 222 5.43 -27.49 4.26
C ARG A 222 6.63 -27.79 3.36
N ASP A 223 6.37 -28.12 2.10
CA ASP A 223 7.40 -28.42 1.10
C ASP A 223 8.21 -27.17 0.77
N ASN A 224 7.55 -26.02 0.62
CA ASN A 224 8.23 -24.74 0.42
C ASN A 224 9.07 -24.34 1.65
N LEU A 225 8.52 -24.46 2.86
CA LEU A 225 9.25 -24.15 4.09
C LEU A 225 10.46 -25.10 4.30
N GLY A 226 10.31 -26.38 3.96
CA GLY A 226 11.40 -27.36 4.03
C GLY A 226 12.51 -27.08 3.01
N GLN A 227 12.16 -26.57 1.82
CA GLN A 227 13.15 -26.13 0.82
C GLN A 227 13.91 -24.89 1.29
N ASP A 228 13.22 -23.90 1.85
CA ASP A 228 13.85 -22.69 2.39
C ASP A 228 14.81 -23.02 3.54
N GLN A 229 14.40 -23.89 4.48
CA GLN A 229 15.24 -24.29 5.61
C GLN A 229 16.48 -25.10 5.18
N LEU A 230 16.36 -25.95 4.16
CA LEU A 230 17.49 -26.68 3.61
C LEU A 230 18.48 -25.74 2.91
N GLN A 231 17.97 -24.77 2.16
CA GLN A 231 18.78 -23.77 1.47
C GLN A 231 19.59 -22.94 2.48
N ASP A 232 18.94 -22.46 3.55
CA ASP A 232 19.59 -21.70 4.62
C ASP A 232 20.66 -22.52 5.35
N TYR A 233 20.40 -23.81 5.60
CA TYR A 233 21.37 -24.71 6.23
C TYR A 233 22.58 -24.98 5.33
N LEU A 234 22.36 -25.15 4.02
CA LEU A 234 23.45 -25.34 3.05
C LEU A 234 24.30 -24.07 2.92
N ASP A 235 23.69 -22.89 2.94
CA ASP A 235 24.41 -21.63 2.90
C ASP A 235 25.18 -21.36 4.19
N TYR A 236 24.61 -21.71 5.35
CA TYR A 236 25.34 -21.69 6.63
C TYR A 236 26.55 -22.63 6.62
N LEU A 237 26.40 -23.87 6.15
CA LEU A 237 27.49 -24.83 6.07
C LEU A 237 28.62 -24.35 5.14
N ARG A 238 28.28 -23.70 4.03
CA ARG A 238 29.26 -23.07 3.12
C ARG A 238 29.97 -21.87 3.73
N MET A 239 29.31 -21.15 4.64
CA MET A 239 29.88 -19.98 5.31
C MET A 239 30.81 -20.37 6.47
N VAL A 240 30.53 -21.48 7.16
CA VAL A 240 31.28 -21.93 8.35
C VAL A 240 32.41 -22.89 8.01
N TYR A 241 32.29 -23.70 6.94
CA TYR A 241 33.33 -24.63 6.54
C TYR A 241 34.06 -24.17 5.28
N GLN A 242 35.38 -24.05 5.36
CA GLN A 242 36.25 -23.88 4.20
C GLN A 242 36.20 -25.16 3.36
N VAL A 243 35.44 -25.14 2.27
CA VAL A 243 35.39 -26.27 1.33
C VAL A 243 36.70 -26.27 0.52
N GLU A 244 37.64 -27.12 0.90
CA GLU A 244 38.80 -27.44 0.06
C GLU A 244 38.36 -28.38 -1.07
N ILE A 245 38.27 -27.86 -2.29
CA ILE A 245 38.02 -28.68 -3.48
C ILE A 245 39.34 -29.38 -3.83
N ASN A 246 39.38 -30.70 -3.62
CA ASN A 246 40.51 -31.51 -4.03
C ASN A 246 40.49 -31.70 -5.56
N GLU A 247 41.23 -30.84 -6.27
CA GLU A 247 41.28 -30.79 -7.74
C GLU A 247 41.69 -32.13 -8.40
N ALA A 248 42.38 -33.01 -7.66
CA ALA A 248 42.77 -34.34 -8.14
C ALA A 248 41.58 -35.26 -8.48
N ASN A 249 40.42 -35.06 -7.84
CA ASN A 249 39.22 -35.87 -8.11
C ASN A 249 38.36 -35.33 -9.26
N MET A 250 38.55 -34.06 -9.67
CA MET A 250 37.81 -33.45 -10.78
C MET A 250 38.34 -33.90 -12.15
N ALA A 251 39.64 -34.25 -12.25
CA ALA A 251 40.24 -34.75 -13.49
C ALA A 251 39.76 -36.16 -13.88
N ASN A 252 39.41 -37.00 -12.89
CA ASN A 252 38.92 -38.37 -13.15
C ASN A 252 37.42 -38.42 -13.52
N ALA A 253 36.66 -37.35 -13.31
CA ALA A 253 35.24 -37.28 -13.61
C ALA A 253 34.91 -36.83 -15.04
N GLN A 254 35.89 -36.32 -15.80
CA GLN A 254 35.73 -35.97 -17.23
C GLN A 254 36.10 -37.13 -18.18
N GLY A 255 36.47 -38.29 -17.63
CA GLY A 255 36.91 -39.48 -18.37
C GLY A 255 35.96 -40.67 -18.30
N ARG A 256 34.66 -40.47 -18.06
CA ARG A 256 33.62 -41.51 -18.21
C ARG A 256 32.40 -40.95 -18.92
#